data_AF-A0A3D4YN07-F1
#
_entry.id   AF-A0A3D4YN07-F1
#
_cell.length_a   1.000
_cell.length_b   1.000
_cell.length_c   1.000
_cell.angle_alpha   90.00
_cell.angle_beta   90.00
_cell.angle_gamma   90.00
#
_symmetry.space_group_name_H-M   'P 1'
#
loop_
_entity.id
_entity.type
_entity.pdbx_description
1 polymer ?
#
loop_
_entity_poly.entity_id
_entity_poly.type
_entity_poly.pdbx_seq_one_letter_code
_entity_poly.pdbx_strand_id
1 'polypeptide(L)'
;MGTLKPNKKREFSHTATLCELVIEDLRRYNVKSEIVRLVEYDIKPGVESDMGRGDEWPAILKKVLASDIIVFATPIWWGIHSSLIQRVIERMDALNDELLETGK
;
A
#
# COMPACT_ATOMS: atom_id res chain seq x y z
N MET A 1 -2.91 0.76 2.82
CA MET A 1 -4.36 0.54 2.98
C MET A 1 -5.11 0.91 1.70
N GLY A 2 -5.97 0.01 1.22
CA GLY A 2 -6.75 0.11 -0.02
C GLY A 2 -8.17 0.66 0.09
N THR A 3 -8.46 1.55 1.04
CA THR A 3 -9.78 2.18 1.04
C THR A 3 -9.94 3.07 -0.20
N LEU A 4 -11.13 3.08 -0.80
CA LEU A 4 -11.46 3.95 -1.93
C LEU A 4 -11.94 5.35 -1.49
N LYS A 5 -11.97 5.61 -0.18
CA LYS A 5 -12.46 6.86 0.43
C LYS A 5 -11.30 7.79 0.80
N PRO A 6 -11.20 9.00 0.21
CA PRO A 6 -10.12 9.94 0.52
C PRO A 6 -10.30 10.58 1.90
N ASN A 7 -9.20 10.98 2.54
CA ASN A 7 -9.28 11.63 3.87
C ASN A 7 -9.66 13.13 3.79
N LYS A 8 -9.69 13.73 2.59
CA LYS A 8 -9.94 15.18 2.37
C LYS A 8 -11.28 15.69 2.91
N LYS A 9 -12.19 14.80 3.33
CA LYS A 9 -13.46 15.13 3.98
C LYS A 9 -13.65 14.47 5.36
N ARG A 10 -12.56 13.98 5.98
CA ARG A 10 -12.62 13.11 7.17
C ARG A 10 -13.56 11.91 6.94
N GLU A 11 -13.56 11.37 5.72
CA GLU A 11 -14.42 10.24 5.40
C GLU A 11 -13.99 9.01 6.19
N PHE A 12 -14.94 8.51 6.98
CA PHE A 12 -14.74 7.36 7.83
C PHE A 12 -14.47 6.09 7.00
N SER A 13 -13.50 5.30 7.45
CA SER A 13 -13.12 4.03 6.84
C SER A 13 -12.89 2.99 7.93
N HIS A 14 -13.71 1.95 7.96
CA HIS A 14 -13.55 0.81 8.87
C HIS A 14 -12.16 0.16 8.75
N THR A 15 -11.64 0.05 7.53
CA THR A 15 -10.29 -0.47 7.29
C THR A 15 -9.23 0.40 7.97
N ALA A 16 -9.41 1.73 7.97
CA ALA A 16 -8.47 2.64 8.64
C ALA A 16 -8.51 2.47 10.16
N THR A 17 -9.71 2.37 10.75
CA THR A 17 -9.88 2.12 12.19
C THR A 17 -9.20 0.82 12.63
N LEU A 18 -9.32 -0.25 11.84
CA LEU A 18 -8.61 -1.50 12.13
C LEU A 18 -7.08 -1.36 12.00
N CYS A 19 -6.59 -0.63 11.00
CA CYS A 19 -5.15 -0.35 10.89
C CYS A 19 -4.63 0.41 12.12
N GLU A 20 -5.35 1.43 12.57
CA GLU A 20 -4.98 2.23 13.75
C GLU A 20 -4.94 1.36 15.02
N LEU A 21 -5.93 0.49 15.20
CA LEU A 21 -5.96 -0.48 16.32
C LEU A 21 -4.75 -1.42 16.30
N VAL A 22 -4.42 -1.99 15.13
CA VAL A 22 -3.25 -2.88 14.97
C VAL A 22 -1.95 -2.11 15.27
N ILE A 23 -1.81 -0.88 14.77
CA ILE A 23 -0.62 -0.06 15.04
C ILE A 23 -0.51 0.28 16.53
N GLU A 24 -1.63 0.60 17.20
CA GLU A 24 -1.64 0.87 18.63
C GLU A 24 -1.11 -0.33 19.43
N ASP A 25 -1.48 -1.55 19.05
CA ASP A 25 -0.98 -2.77 19.68
C ASP A 25 0.51 -3.01 19.38
N LEU A 26 0.91 -2.87 18.11
CA LEU A 26 2.31 -3.04 17.68
C LEU A 26 3.28 -2.05 18.35
N ARG A 27 2.81 -0.86 18.72
CA ARG A 27 3.62 0.13 19.47
C ARG A 27 4.11 -0.42 20.81
N ARG A 28 3.36 -1.34 21.45
CA ARG A 28 3.76 -1.98 22.72
C ARG A 28 5.02 -2.83 22.56
N TYR A 29 5.30 -3.26 21.33
CA TYR A 29 6.48 -4.03 20.95
C TYR A 29 7.58 -3.17 20.31
N ASN A 30 7.49 -1.82 20.43
CA ASN A 30 8.41 -0.85 19.82
C ASN A 30 8.52 -0.96 18.28
N VAL A 31 7.49 -1.48 17.62
CA VAL A 31 7.43 -1.54 16.16
C VAL A 31 7.08 -0.15 15.63
N LYS A 32 7.93 0.40 14.77
CA LYS A 32 7.62 1.62 14.02
C LYS A 32 6.67 1.27 12.89
N SER A 33 5.56 2.00 12.77
CA SER A 33 4.53 1.70 11.79
C SER A 33 4.04 2.95 11.08
N GLU A 34 3.71 2.81 9.80
CA GLU A 34 3.17 3.86 8.96
C GLU A 34 1.94 3.34 8.19
N ILE A 35 0.91 4.19 8.01
CA ILE A 35 -0.22 3.88 7.12
C ILE A 35 -0.06 4.67 5.83
N VAL A 36 0.13 3.96 4.71
CA VAL A 36 0.01 4.53 3.37
C VAL A 36 -1.44 4.39 2.89
N ARG A 37 -2.18 5.50 2.78
CA ARG A 37 -3.55 5.51 2.24
C ARG A 37 -3.50 5.69 0.72
N LEU A 38 -3.69 4.60 -0.02
CA LEU A 38 -3.41 4.56 -1.47
C LEU A 38 -4.24 5.56 -2.29
N VAL A 39 -5.48 5.85 -1.90
CA VAL A 39 -6.36 6.80 -2.62
C VAL A 39 -5.85 8.25 -2.58
N GLU A 40 -4.85 8.55 -1.74
CA GLU A 40 -4.22 9.87 -1.67
C GLU A 40 -3.06 10.04 -2.65
N TYR A 41 -2.68 8.96 -3.34
CA TYR A 41 -1.58 8.92 -4.30
C TYR A 41 -2.12 8.62 -5.70
N ASP A 42 -1.56 9.26 -6.71
CA ASP A 42 -1.79 8.95 -8.12
C ASP A 42 -0.95 7.73 -8.53
N ILE A 43 -1.48 6.54 -8.20
CA ILE A 43 -0.88 5.26 -8.59
C ILE A 43 -1.45 4.85 -9.94
N LYS A 44 -0.63 4.93 -10.99
CA LYS A 44 -1.05 4.53 -12.34
C LYS A 44 -1.29 3.01 -12.38
N PRO A 45 -2.15 2.49 -13.28
CA PRO A 45 -2.19 1.06 -13.59
C PRO A 45 -0.93 0.63 -14.37
N GLY A 46 -0.49 -0.61 -14.21
CA GLY A 46 0.69 -1.17 -14.88
C GLY A 46 1.54 -2.06 -13.97
N VAL A 47 2.57 -2.65 -14.56
CA VAL A 47 3.41 -3.69 -13.91
C VAL A 47 4.87 -3.27 -13.74
N GLU A 48 5.26 -2.05 -14.11
CA GLU A 48 6.63 -1.53 -13.94
C GLU A 48 6.82 -0.80 -12.60
N SER A 49 8.06 -0.64 -12.14
CA SER A 49 8.41 0.10 -10.91
C SER A 49 8.12 1.61 -10.99
N ASP A 50 7.98 2.17 -12.19
CA ASP A 50 7.57 3.57 -12.45
C ASP A 50 6.90 3.68 -13.83
N MET A 51 5.66 4.15 -13.91
CA MET A 51 5.01 4.43 -15.22
C MET A 51 5.32 5.81 -15.80
N GLY A 52 6.09 6.63 -15.09
CA GLY A 52 6.33 8.02 -15.40
C GLY A 52 5.06 8.88 -15.31
N ARG A 53 5.12 10.07 -15.93
CA ARG A 53 3.98 11.01 -16.04
C ARG A 53 3.26 11.32 -14.71
N GLY A 54 4.04 11.44 -13.62
CA GLY A 54 3.51 11.77 -12.30
C GLY A 54 3.00 10.58 -11.50
N ASP A 55 3.38 9.35 -11.85
CA ASP A 55 3.14 8.16 -11.02
C ASP A 55 3.82 8.32 -9.65
N GLU A 56 3.04 8.16 -8.58
CA GLU A 56 3.53 8.29 -7.20
C GLU A 56 3.93 6.94 -6.58
N TRP A 57 3.76 5.84 -7.32
CA TRP A 57 4.19 4.51 -6.90
C TRP A 57 5.67 4.43 -6.47
N PRO A 58 6.65 5.04 -7.17
CA PRO A 58 8.06 4.96 -6.77
C PRO A 58 8.33 5.47 -5.34
N ALA A 59 7.54 6.45 -4.85
CA ALA A 59 7.66 6.93 -3.48
C ALA A 59 7.13 5.92 -2.46
N ILE A 60 6.08 5.19 -2.80
CA ILE A 60 5.52 4.11 -1.98
C ILE A 60 6.47 2.90 -2.01
N LEU A 61 7.02 2.55 -3.17
CA LEU A 61 7.97 1.45 -3.34
C LEU A 61 9.22 1.63 -2.45
N LYS A 62 9.72 2.86 -2.32
CA LYS A 62 10.82 3.17 -1.38
C LYS A 62 10.46 2.84 0.07
N LYS A 63 9.22 3.09 0.49
CA LYS A 63 8.75 2.74 1.86
C LYS A 63 8.61 1.23 2.01
N VAL A 64 8.11 0.55 0.98
CA VAL A 64 8.00 -0.91 0.91
C VAL A 64 9.38 -1.54 1.09
N LEU A 65 10.38 -1.11 0.32
CA LEU A 65 11.76 -1.61 0.39
C LEU A 65 12.46 -1.32 1.73
N ALA A 66 12.06 -0.26 2.43
CA ALA A 66 12.59 0.09 3.75
C ALA A 66 11.86 -0.59 4.92
N SER A 67 10.79 -1.36 4.65
CA SER A 67 9.96 -1.99 5.68
C SER A 67 10.29 -3.47 5.84
N ASP A 68 10.41 -3.94 7.08
CA ASP A 68 10.59 -5.37 7.39
C ASP A 68 9.27 -6.18 7.26
N ILE A 69 8.13 -5.52 7.44
CA ILE A 69 6.79 -6.14 7.43
C ILE A 69 5.84 -5.26 6.63
N ILE A 70 5.08 -5.88 5.73
CA ILE A 70 4.06 -5.22 4.91
C ILE A 70 2.69 -5.81 5.23
N VAL A 71 1.70 -4.95 5.49
CA VAL A 71 0.31 -5.36 5.74
C VAL A 71 -0.61 -4.76 4.68
N PHE A 72 -1.20 -5.61 3.83
CA PHE A 72 -2.23 -5.20 2.90
C PHE A 72 -3.61 -5.10 3.58
N ALA A 73 -3.88 -3.93 4.16
CA ALA A 73 -5.21 -3.64 4.69
C ALA A 73 -6.16 -3.22 3.57
N THR A 74 -7.19 -4.03 3.29
CA THR A 74 -8.14 -3.79 2.21
C THR A 74 -9.58 -3.94 2.69
N PRO A 75 -10.52 -3.09 2.25
CA PRO A 75 -11.93 -3.45 2.27
C PRO A 75 -12.20 -4.61 1.31
N ILE A 76 -13.29 -5.34 1.54
CA ILE A 76 -13.80 -6.34 0.62
C ILE A 76 -14.74 -5.63 -0.37
N TRP A 77 -14.43 -5.73 -1.66
CA TRP A 77 -15.26 -5.26 -2.77
C TRP A 77 -15.59 -6.44 -3.65
N TRP A 78 -16.87 -6.82 -3.73
CA TRP A 78 -17.33 -7.97 -4.54
C TRP A 78 -16.56 -9.27 -4.26
N GLY A 79 -16.26 -9.54 -2.98
CA GLY A 79 -15.57 -10.76 -2.56
C GLY A 79 -14.06 -10.74 -2.75
N ILE A 80 -13.49 -9.65 -3.28
CA ILE A 80 -12.04 -9.49 -3.50
C ILE A 80 -11.52 -8.22 -2.80
N HIS A 81 -10.21 -8.01 -2.90
CA HIS A 81 -9.57 -6.78 -2.44
C HIS A 81 -9.93 -5.58 -3.34
N SER A 82 -9.66 -4.37 -2.85
CA SER A 82 -9.96 -3.13 -3.58
C SER A 82 -9.15 -2.99 -4.87
N SER A 83 -9.67 -2.26 -5.87
CA SER A 83 -8.92 -1.94 -7.09
C SER A 83 -7.59 -1.22 -6.85
N LEU A 84 -7.45 -0.46 -5.77
CA LEU A 84 -6.18 0.17 -5.40
C LEU A 84 -5.15 -0.85 -4.90
N ILE A 85 -5.58 -1.89 -4.17
CA ILE A 85 -4.69 -2.98 -3.77
C ILE A 85 -4.33 -3.84 -4.96
N GLN A 86 -5.25 -4.04 -5.91
CA GLN A 86 -4.96 -4.74 -7.17
C GLN A 86 -3.82 -4.05 -7.92
N ARG A 87 -3.88 -2.72 -8.07
CA ARG A 87 -2.77 -1.94 -8.66
C ARG A 87 -1.46 -2.16 -7.93
N VAL A 88 -1.48 -2.18 -6.60
CA VAL A 88 -0.25 -2.42 -5.83
C VAL A 88 0.28 -3.83 -6.05
N ILE A 89 -0.58 -4.85 -6.09
CA ILE A 89 -0.16 -6.23 -6.36
C ILE A 89 0.48 -6.34 -7.75
N GLU A 90 -0.12 -5.73 -8.78
CA GLU A 90 0.45 -5.67 -10.13
C GLU A 90 1.84 -5.02 -10.16
N ARG A 91 2.08 -4.03 -9.29
CA ARG A 91 3.38 -3.36 -9.17
C ARG A 91 4.44 -4.15 -8.42
N MET A 92 4.03 -5.03 -7.51
CA MET A 92 4.97 -5.90 -6.80
C MET A 92 5.58 -6.95 -7.72
N ASP A 93 4.95 -7.23 -8.87
CA ASP A 93 5.47 -8.15 -9.89
C ASP A 93 6.81 -7.64 -10.46
N ALA A 94 6.90 -6.37 -10.86
CA ALA A 94 8.18 -5.76 -11.27
C ALA A 94 9.25 -5.84 -10.18
N LEU A 95 8.89 -5.58 -8.92
CA LEU A 95 9.85 -5.68 -7.83
C LEU A 95 10.37 -7.12 -7.68
N ASN A 96 9.49 -8.11 -7.81
CA ASN A 96 9.88 -9.51 -7.73
C ASN A 96 10.85 -9.87 -8.86
N ASP A 97 10.58 -9.43 -10.08
CA ASP A 97 11.46 -9.65 -11.23
C ASP A 97 12.84 -8.98 -11.02
N GLU A 98 12.87 -7.73 -10.56
CA GLU A 98 14.12 -7.01 -10.24
C GLU A 98 14.94 -7.71 -9.12
N LEU A 99 14.27 -8.22 -8.09
CA LEU A 99 14.94 -8.95 -7.00
C LEU A 99 15.51 -10.29 -7.48
N LEU A 100 14.75 -11.02 -8.31
CA LEU A 100 15.21 -12.28 -8.92
C LEU A 100 16.42 -12.07 -9.84
N GLU A 101 16.45 -10.99 -10.62
CA GLU A 101 17.59 -10.63 -11.47
C GLU A 101 18.83 -10.25 -10.65
N THR A 102 18.64 -9.54 -9.55
CA THR A 102 19.74 -9.06 -8.69
C THR A 102 20.22 -10.10 -7.68
N GLY A 103 19.50 -11.22 -7.53
CA GLY A 103 19.83 -12.33 -6.63
C GLY A 103 19.68 -11.98 -5.15
N LYS A 104 18.74 -11.08 -4.81
CA LYS A 104 18.41 -10.68 -3.43
C LYS A 104 17.22 -11.43 -2.87
#